data_AF-A0A9P5JQ29-F1
#
_entry.id   AF-A0A9P5JQ29-F1
#
_cell.length_a   1.000
_cell.length_b   1.000
_cell.length_c   1.000
_cell.angle_alpha   90.00
_cell.angle_beta   90.00
_cell.angle_gamma   90.00
#
_symmetry.space_group_name_H-M   'P 1'
#
loop_
_entity.id
_entity.type
_entity.pdbx_description
1 polymer ?
#
loop_
_entity_poly.entity_id
_entity_poly.type
_entity_poly.pdbx_seq_one_letter_code
_entity_poly.pdbx_strand_id
1 'polypeptide(L)'
;MSDAPPEFSKWDAQYSLTSKGDIYSHDPHLNEDGEALYRFILEHLEAPNFKLHCRGTHKEVRLRVSHHHHHDMHAHSGGHEVTITDFDFYIDLTPLLAAQRAEIWTADPSVPAYRGSMYREYSVSAQRTQSPFRSAASAETKRAKQFKEWVTMKGLPPWTPMSAFIAAEGGGAVQATSDQGSRDELKRDVREWADDYCASRKILKDFKFQKVVYGWDLGALKTSPILSPFLPTSTSSPGQDISITFETTASRINIRPDHPLSRALSHTWVVIILWMTLIYPFLWLWRRYDSMGGGRWEICGAAWALKSTPSTGTSTGAQGESEGKYGMKEGEWFRAWEGTIVQAVRAKIQSPQPLMMMSTADGSLSPGATLDGY
;
A
#
# COMPACT_ATOMS: atom_id res chain seq x y z
N MET A 1 42.08 -29.05 -19.75
CA MET A 1 41.21 -27.97 -20.23
C MET A 1 40.12 -27.81 -19.20
N SER A 2 40.24 -26.77 -18.38
CA SER A 2 39.33 -26.45 -17.29
C SER A 2 38.07 -25.79 -17.86
N ASP A 3 37.03 -26.59 -18.06
CA ASP A 3 35.68 -26.12 -18.38
C ASP A 3 35.08 -25.53 -17.10
N ALA A 4 35.50 -24.30 -16.76
CA ALA A 4 34.79 -23.51 -15.77
C ALA A 4 33.44 -23.12 -16.38
N PRO A 5 32.31 -23.31 -15.68
CA PRO A 5 31.02 -22.87 -16.19
C PRO A 5 31.10 -21.37 -16.53
N PRO A 6 30.44 -20.93 -17.61
CA PRO A 6 30.47 -19.54 -18.04
C PRO A 6 30.09 -18.63 -16.88
N GLU A 7 30.83 -17.53 -16.71
CA GLU A 7 30.50 -16.50 -15.74
C GLU A 7 29.09 -16.00 -16.02
N PHE A 8 28.21 -16.05 -15.01
CA PHE A 8 26.85 -15.51 -15.14
C PHE A 8 26.96 -14.02 -15.47
N SER A 9 26.58 -13.64 -16.69
CA SER A 9 26.51 -12.23 -17.08
C SER A 9 25.49 -11.53 -16.19
N LYS A 10 25.93 -10.52 -15.42
CA LYS A 10 25.01 -9.62 -14.73
C LYS A 10 24.19 -8.89 -15.79
N TRP A 11 22.92 -9.27 -15.93
CA TRP A 11 22.00 -8.63 -16.84
C TRP A 11 21.34 -7.45 -16.12
N ASP A 12 21.65 -6.23 -16.55
CA ASP A 12 21.01 -5.03 -16.06
C ASP A 12 19.67 -4.84 -16.77
N ALA A 13 18.58 -5.27 -16.12
CA ALA A 13 17.24 -5.20 -16.71
C ALA A 13 16.78 -3.74 -16.89
N GLN A 14 16.12 -3.46 -18.02
CA GLN A 14 15.62 -2.11 -18.30
C GLN A 14 14.35 -1.82 -17.49
N TYR A 15 14.34 -0.69 -16.78
CA TYR A 15 13.16 -0.22 -16.05
C TYR A 15 13.03 1.30 -16.10
N SER A 16 11.84 1.77 -15.73
CA SER A 16 11.46 3.17 -15.65
C SER A 16 10.83 3.46 -14.29
N LEU A 17 11.00 4.69 -13.80
CA LEU A 17 10.41 5.14 -12.54
C LEU A 17 9.21 6.06 -12.83
N THR A 18 8.12 5.84 -12.10
CA THR A 18 6.97 6.74 -12.10
C THR A 18 7.29 8.01 -11.28
N SER A 19 6.50 9.08 -11.42
CA SER A 19 6.60 10.27 -10.55
C SER A 19 6.49 9.96 -9.05
N LYS A 20 5.85 8.85 -8.69
CA LYS A 20 5.75 8.33 -7.32
C LYS A 20 6.91 7.40 -6.95
N GLY A 21 7.91 7.21 -7.79
CA GLY A 21 9.02 6.27 -7.57
C GLY A 21 8.66 4.79 -7.76
N ASP A 22 7.46 4.45 -8.24
CA ASP A 22 7.12 3.06 -8.56
C ASP A 22 7.91 2.59 -9.78
N ILE A 23 8.41 1.35 -9.72
CA ILE A 23 9.22 0.74 -10.77
C ILE A 23 8.32 0.06 -11.79
N TYR A 24 8.64 0.27 -13.06
CA TYR A 24 7.92 -0.28 -14.19
C TYR A 24 8.90 -0.81 -15.24
N SER A 25 8.79 -2.09 -15.58
CA SER A 25 9.67 -2.73 -16.58
C SER A 25 8.86 -3.41 -17.69
N HIS A 26 9.38 -3.28 -18.91
CA HIS A 26 8.97 -4.00 -20.11
C HIS A 26 10.10 -4.90 -20.62
N ASP A 27 11.09 -5.22 -19.80
CA ASP A 27 12.24 -6.00 -20.23
C ASP A 27 11.81 -7.42 -20.66
N PRO A 28 12.14 -7.88 -21.88
CA PRO A 28 11.76 -9.20 -22.36
C PRO A 28 12.30 -10.34 -21.48
N HIS A 29 13.51 -10.19 -20.95
CA HIS A 29 14.18 -11.25 -20.17
C HIS A 29 13.44 -11.50 -18.86
N LEU A 30 12.93 -10.45 -18.21
CA LEU A 30 12.10 -10.56 -16.99
C LEU A 30 10.74 -11.24 -17.24
N ASN A 31 10.33 -11.42 -18.49
CA ASN A 31 9.07 -12.06 -18.87
C ASN A 31 9.22 -13.52 -19.31
N GLU A 32 10.45 -13.95 -19.58
CA GLU A 32 10.82 -15.27 -20.08
C GLU A 32 11.53 -16.10 -19.00
N ASP A 33 12.33 -15.47 -18.15
CA ASP A 33 13.09 -16.12 -17.09
C ASP A 33 12.60 -15.69 -15.69
N GLY A 34 12.00 -16.64 -14.97
CA GLY A 34 11.55 -16.40 -13.59
C GLY A 34 12.72 -16.13 -12.62
N GLU A 35 13.94 -16.51 -12.98
CA GLU A 35 15.14 -16.21 -12.18
C GLU A 35 15.56 -14.77 -12.29
N ALA A 36 15.65 -14.29 -13.52
CA ALA A 36 15.90 -12.89 -13.80
C ALA A 36 14.85 -12.02 -13.10
N LEU A 37 13.58 -12.40 -13.17
CA LEU A 37 12.49 -11.70 -12.48
C LEU A 37 12.67 -11.70 -10.95
N TYR A 38 12.95 -12.86 -10.36
CA TYR A 38 13.14 -12.96 -8.91
C TYR A 38 14.36 -12.15 -8.44
N ARG A 39 15.49 -12.24 -9.14
CA ARG A 39 16.70 -11.47 -8.84
C ARG A 39 16.46 -9.97 -8.97
N PHE A 40 15.77 -9.55 -10.02
CA PHE A 40 15.40 -8.15 -10.22
C PHE A 40 14.55 -7.61 -9.07
N ILE A 41 13.60 -8.41 -8.56
CA ILE A 41 12.81 -8.05 -7.37
C ILE A 41 13.74 -7.88 -6.16
N LEU A 42 14.65 -8.84 -5.90
CA LEU A 42 15.59 -8.80 -4.78
C LEU A 42 16.51 -7.59 -4.82
N GLU A 43 17.01 -7.22 -6.01
CA GLU A 43 17.85 -6.05 -6.23
C GLU A 43 17.12 -4.74 -5.89
N HIS A 44 15.81 -4.69 -6.13
CA HIS A 44 14.97 -3.52 -5.87
C HIS A 44 14.19 -3.60 -4.55
N LEU A 45 14.64 -4.41 -3.57
CA LEU A 45 14.04 -4.54 -2.23
C LEU A 45 14.37 -3.38 -1.28
N GLU A 46 14.54 -2.18 -1.81
CA GLU A 46 14.66 -0.96 -1.00
C GLU A 46 13.34 -0.61 -0.32
N ALA A 47 13.42 -0.03 0.88
CA ALA A 47 12.25 0.42 1.63
C ALA A 47 11.43 1.45 0.83
N PRO A 48 10.08 1.38 0.87
CA PRO A 48 9.26 2.41 0.27
C PRO A 48 9.39 3.72 1.05
N ASN A 49 9.16 4.85 0.38
CA ASN A 49 9.06 6.11 1.09
C ASN A 49 7.73 6.14 1.85
N PHE A 50 7.77 6.45 3.14
CA PHE A 50 6.61 6.46 4.00
C PHE A 50 6.51 7.80 4.71
N LYS A 51 5.43 8.53 4.43
CA LYS A 51 5.22 9.89 4.96
C LYS A 51 3.86 10.00 5.62
N LEU A 52 3.82 10.75 6.72
CA LEU A 52 2.58 11.24 7.29
C LEU A 52 2.26 12.60 6.67
N HIS A 53 1.05 12.77 6.16
CA HIS A 53 0.53 14.02 5.64
C HIS A 53 -0.55 14.54 6.59
N CYS A 54 -0.33 15.75 7.10
CA CYS A 54 -1.23 16.44 8.02
C CYS A 54 -1.78 17.68 7.31
N ARG A 55 -3.10 17.72 7.10
CA ARG A 55 -3.75 18.84 6.42
C ARG A 55 -5.01 19.28 7.16
N GLY A 56 -5.12 20.56 7.45
CA GLY A 56 -6.29 21.20 8.05
C GLY A 56 -6.84 22.28 7.14
N THR A 57 -8.16 22.26 6.93
CA THR A 57 -8.86 23.24 6.11
C THR A 57 -10.12 23.73 6.80
N HIS A 58 -10.57 24.95 6.49
CA HIS A 58 -11.87 25.45 6.89
C HIS A 58 -12.60 26.14 5.75
N LYS A 59 -13.92 26.20 5.85
CA LYS A 59 -14.77 26.97 4.93
C LYS A 59 -14.96 28.40 5.43
N GLU A 60 -14.72 29.37 4.56
CA GLU A 60 -15.03 30.79 4.78
C GLU A 60 -16.02 31.26 3.71
N VAL A 61 -17.08 31.99 4.09
CA VAL A 61 -17.99 32.62 3.14
C VAL A 61 -17.44 34.00 2.79
N ARG A 62 -17.00 34.19 1.54
CA ARG A 62 -16.55 35.51 1.06
C ARG A 62 -17.69 36.21 0.32
N LEU A 63 -17.97 37.45 0.73
CA LEU A 63 -18.91 38.32 0.02
C LEU A 63 -18.20 38.90 -1.21
N ARG A 64 -18.70 38.58 -2.41
CA ARG A 64 -18.26 39.23 -3.63
C ARG A 64 -19.22 40.36 -3.95
N VAL A 65 -18.74 41.60 -3.86
CA VAL A 65 -19.45 42.77 -4.39
C VAL A 65 -19.06 42.89 -5.86
N SER A 66 -20.02 42.62 -6.74
CA SER A 66 -19.82 42.74 -8.19
C SER A 66 -20.37 44.09 -8.63
N HIS A 67 -19.51 44.99 -9.12
CA HIS A 67 -19.96 46.23 -9.75
C HIS A 67 -20.20 45.95 -11.24
N HIS A 68 -21.47 45.89 -11.66
CA HIS A 68 -21.80 45.96 -13.07
C HIS A 68 -21.83 47.42 -13.51
N HIS A 69 -20.99 47.78 -14.49
CA HIS A 69 -21.16 49.03 -15.23
C HIS A 69 -22.34 48.88 -16.20
N HIS A 70 -23.55 49.16 -15.72
CA HIS A 70 -24.67 49.54 -16.56
C HIS A 70 -25.67 50.36 -15.74
N HIS A 71 -26.43 51.20 -16.42
CA HIS A 71 -27.28 52.31 -15.94
C HIS A 71 -28.32 52.03 -14.83
N ASP A 72 -28.36 50.85 -14.20
CA ASP A 72 -29.28 50.51 -13.11
C ASP A 72 -28.50 50.07 -11.85
N MET A 73 -28.62 50.86 -10.77
CA MET A 73 -27.94 50.62 -9.49
C MET A 73 -28.64 49.56 -8.63
N HIS A 74 -28.44 48.28 -8.97
CA HIS A 74 -28.73 47.19 -8.03
C HIS A 74 -27.46 46.39 -7.74
N ALA A 75 -26.87 46.63 -6.57
CA ALA A 75 -25.76 45.85 -6.05
C ALA A 75 -26.29 44.48 -5.59
N HIS A 76 -25.94 43.41 -6.30
CA HIS A 76 -26.12 42.05 -5.79
C HIS A 76 -24.89 41.65 -4.98
N SER A 77 -25.09 41.40 -3.68
CA SER A 77 -24.10 40.75 -2.83
C SER A 77 -24.40 39.25 -2.80
N GLY A 78 -23.50 38.44 -3.36
CA GLY A 78 -23.56 36.99 -3.28
C GLY A 78 -22.39 36.47 -2.46
N GLY A 79 -22.67 35.70 -1.40
CA GLY A 79 -21.65 34.97 -0.66
C GLY A 79 -21.25 33.68 -1.40
N HIS A 80 -19.95 33.41 -1.53
CA HIS A 80 -19.46 32.12 -2.03
C HIS A 80 -18.56 31.46 -0.97
N GLU A 81 -18.74 30.16 -0.74
CA GLU A 81 -17.90 29.37 0.18
C GLU A 81 -16.52 29.09 -0.44
N VAL A 82 -15.46 29.48 0.25
CA VAL A 82 -14.07 29.20 -0.14
C VAL A 82 -13.45 28.29 0.92
N THR A 83 -12.80 27.21 0.49
CA THR A 83 -12.02 26.36 1.38
C THR A 83 -10.61 26.92 1.51
N ILE A 84 -10.22 27.27 2.72
CA ILE A 84 -8.90 27.81 3.05
C ILE A 84 -8.11 26.73 3.77
N THR A 85 -6.86 26.54 3.34
CA THR A 85 -5.94 25.63 4.02
C THR A 85 -5.27 26.39 5.16
N ASP A 86 -5.40 25.88 6.38
CA ASP A 86 -4.75 26.46 7.57
C ASP A 86 -3.33 25.95 7.71
N PHE A 87 -3.12 24.65 7.53
CA PHE A 87 -1.82 24.01 7.57
C PHE A 87 -1.79 22.80 6.63
N ASP A 88 -0.62 22.53 6.06
CA ASP A 88 -0.37 21.43 5.14
C ASP A 88 1.11 21.08 5.19
N PHE A 89 1.46 19.99 5.88
CA PHE A 89 2.86 19.58 6.01
C PHE A 89 2.99 18.06 6.07
N TYR A 90 4.22 17.59 5.83
CA TYR A 90 4.58 16.18 5.83
C TYR A 90 5.55 15.87 6.97
N ILE A 91 5.56 14.63 7.46
CA ILE A 91 6.59 14.08 8.34
C ILE A 91 7.14 12.83 7.68
N ASP A 92 8.46 12.74 7.56
CA ASP A 92 9.11 11.57 6.96
C ASP A 92 9.28 10.46 7.99
N LEU A 93 8.64 9.31 7.73
CA LEU A 93 8.70 8.12 8.56
C LEU A 93 9.60 7.04 7.94
N THR A 94 10.15 7.28 6.74
CA THR A 94 11.05 6.37 6.03
C THR A 94 12.26 5.94 6.87
N PRO A 95 12.91 6.82 7.67
CA PRO A 95 14.02 6.41 8.52
C PRO A 95 13.67 5.34 9.56
N LEU A 96 12.39 5.23 9.95
CA LEU A 96 11.92 4.19 10.88
C LEU A 96 11.86 2.81 10.21
N LEU A 97 11.74 2.75 8.89
CA LEU A 97 11.70 1.52 8.10
C LEU A 97 13.09 0.97 7.80
N ALA A 98 14.07 1.85 7.64
CA ALA A 98 15.43 1.48 7.24
C ALA A 98 16.17 0.62 8.28
N ALA A 99 15.76 0.67 9.55
CA ALA A 99 16.32 -0.17 10.60
C ALA A 99 15.88 -1.66 10.49
N GLN A 100 14.90 -1.99 9.65
CA GLN A 100 14.30 -3.32 9.60
C GLN A 100 14.51 -4.00 8.24
N ARG A 101 14.83 -5.30 8.26
CA ARG A 101 14.92 -6.12 7.05
C ARG A 101 13.51 -6.35 6.49
N ALA A 102 13.37 -6.23 5.17
CA ALA A 102 12.11 -6.52 4.49
C ALA A 102 11.75 -8.01 4.62
N GLU A 103 10.51 -8.29 5.01
CA GLU A 103 9.97 -9.65 5.04
C GLU A 103 9.18 -9.90 3.75
N ILE A 104 9.69 -10.82 2.93
CA ILE A 104 9.03 -11.22 1.68
C ILE A 104 7.84 -12.11 2.05
N TRP A 105 6.70 -11.83 1.45
CA TRP A 105 5.46 -12.55 1.72
C TRP A 105 4.71 -12.90 0.44
N THR A 106 3.90 -13.95 0.52
CA THR A 106 2.93 -14.33 -0.51
C THR A 106 1.52 -14.38 0.09
N ALA A 107 0.52 -14.04 -0.72
CA ALA A 107 -0.86 -13.94 -0.26
C ALA A 107 -1.36 -15.32 0.16
N ASP A 108 -1.84 -15.38 1.39
CA ASP A 108 -2.34 -16.59 2.01
C ASP A 108 -3.36 -17.31 1.10
N PRO A 109 -3.35 -18.66 1.02
CA PRO A 109 -4.28 -19.44 0.21
C PRO A 109 -5.76 -19.10 0.43
N SER A 110 -6.14 -18.71 1.66
CA SER A 110 -7.50 -18.33 2.05
C SER A 110 -7.90 -16.91 1.67
N VAL A 111 -7.00 -16.13 1.05
CA VAL A 111 -7.28 -14.77 0.60
C VAL A 111 -7.37 -14.76 -0.93
N PRO A 112 -8.48 -14.24 -1.50
CA PRO A 112 -8.64 -14.18 -2.94
C PRO A 112 -7.71 -13.11 -3.53
N ALA A 113 -6.79 -13.55 -4.39
CA ALA A 113 -5.77 -12.73 -5.03
C ALA A 113 -5.76 -12.96 -6.55
N TYR A 114 -5.11 -12.10 -7.31
CA TYR A 114 -4.96 -12.34 -8.75
C TYR A 114 -3.83 -13.36 -8.97
N ARG A 115 -4.18 -14.60 -9.37
CA ARG A 115 -3.25 -15.75 -9.49
C ARG A 115 -3.03 -16.18 -10.94
N GLY A 116 -2.92 -15.18 -11.82
CA GLY A 116 -2.73 -15.36 -13.25
C GLY A 116 -3.99 -15.15 -14.09
N SER A 117 -5.19 -15.18 -13.52
CA SER A 117 -6.42 -14.77 -14.22
C SER A 117 -6.75 -13.28 -14.03
N MET A 118 -7.75 -12.79 -14.78
CA MET A 118 -8.23 -11.41 -14.66
C MET A 118 -9.21 -11.21 -13.49
N TYR A 119 -9.55 -12.27 -12.75
CA TYR A 119 -10.39 -12.24 -11.56
C TYR A 119 -9.61 -12.75 -10.35
N ARG A 120 -10.15 -12.58 -9.14
CA ARG A 120 -9.49 -13.03 -7.93
C ARG A 120 -9.81 -14.50 -7.67
N GLU A 121 -8.81 -15.22 -7.21
CA GLU A 121 -8.83 -16.68 -7.04
C GLU A 121 -8.26 -17.11 -5.69
N TYR A 122 -8.84 -18.18 -5.15
CA TYR A 122 -8.33 -18.93 -4.01
C TYR A 122 -7.43 -20.07 -4.50
N SER A 123 -6.42 -20.42 -3.69
CA SER A 123 -5.65 -21.64 -3.93
C SER A 123 -6.41 -22.83 -3.33
N VAL A 124 -6.56 -23.90 -4.11
CA VAL A 124 -7.28 -25.12 -3.73
C VAL A 124 -6.39 -26.32 -4.01
N SER A 125 -6.47 -27.35 -3.17
CA SER A 125 -5.70 -28.57 -3.38
C SER A 125 -6.10 -29.23 -4.70
N ALA A 126 -5.09 -29.49 -5.55
CA ALA A 126 -5.27 -30.05 -6.90
C ALA A 126 -5.95 -31.44 -6.89
N GLN A 127 -5.95 -32.14 -5.75
CA GLN A 127 -6.69 -33.39 -5.59
C GLN A 127 -8.21 -33.24 -5.72
N ARG A 128 -8.77 -32.05 -5.47
CA ARG A 128 -10.23 -31.83 -5.51
C ARG A 128 -10.73 -31.24 -6.83
N THR A 129 -9.87 -30.61 -7.63
CA THR A 129 -10.25 -29.87 -8.84
C THR A 129 -9.18 -29.98 -9.92
N GLN A 130 -9.59 -30.03 -11.20
CA GLN A 130 -8.66 -30.03 -12.35
C GLN A 130 -7.79 -28.77 -12.44
N SER A 131 -8.18 -27.69 -11.76
CA SER A 131 -7.42 -26.45 -11.61
C SER A 131 -6.98 -26.28 -10.16
N PRO A 132 -5.75 -25.82 -9.88
CA PRO A 132 -5.31 -25.48 -8.52
C PRO A 132 -5.98 -24.21 -7.96
N PHE A 133 -6.85 -23.55 -8.75
CA PHE A 133 -7.47 -22.28 -8.40
C PHE A 133 -8.99 -22.29 -8.53
N ARG A 134 -9.67 -21.62 -7.58
CA ARG A 134 -11.12 -21.37 -7.61
C ARG A 134 -11.39 -19.88 -7.70
N SER A 135 -12.22 -19.45 -8.66
CA SER A 135 -12.70 -18.07 -8.75
C SER A 135 -13.44 -17.64 -7.48
N ALA A 136 -13.18 -16.42 -7.02
CA ALA A 136 -13.89 -15.80 -5.92
C ALA A 136 -15.24 -15.23 -6.38
N ALA A 137 -16.25 -15.35 -5.53
CA ALA A 137 -17.54 -14.69 -5.73
C ALA A 137 -17.43 -13.16 -5.50
N SER A 138 -18.42 -12.40 -5.97
CA SER A 138 -18.47 -10.94 -5.76
C SER A 138 -18.51 -10.56 -4.27
N ALA A 139 -19.31 -11.29 -3.47
CA ALA A 139 -19.39 -11.09 -2.02
C ALA A 139 -18.05 -11.38 -1.31
N GLU A 140 -17.34 -12.43 -1.73
CA GLU A 140 -16.01 -12.79 -1.24
C GLU A 140 -14.98 -11.72 -1.58
N THR A 141 -15.04 -11.17 -2.79
CA THR A 141 -14.17 -10.06 -3.23
C THR A 141 -14.40 -8.81 -2.39
N LYS A 142 -15.66 -8.49 -2.06
CA LYS A 142 -16.00 -7.36 -1.18
C LYS A 142 -15.45 -7.56 0.23
N ARG A 143 -15.64 -8.76 0.80
CA ARG A 143 -15.05 -9.11 2.11
C ARG A 143 -13.54 -9.03 2.11
N ALA A 144 -12.87 -9.52 1.07
CA ALA A 144 -11.41 -9.44 0.97
C ALA A 144 -10.90 -7.99 0.89
N LYS A 145 -11.70 -7.07 0.33
CA LYS A 145 -11.38 -5.64 0.35
C LYS A 145 -11.45 -5.08 1.77
N GLN A 146 -12.53 -5.38 2.50
CA GLN A 146 -12.69 -4.99 3.91
C GLN A 146 -11.58 -5.57 4.78
N PHE A 147 -11.22 -6.84 4.55
CA PHE A 147 -10.10 -7.49 5.20
C PHE A 147 -8.78 -6.74 4.97
N LYS A 148 -8.44 -6.42 3.70
CA LYS A 148 -7.20 -5.68 3.38
C LYS A 148 -7.17 -4.31 4.06
N GLU A 149 -8.31 -3.61 4.07
CA GLU A 149 -8.45 -2.32 4.78
C GLU A 149 -8.26 -2.51 6.29
N TRP A 150 -8.88 -3.52 6.89
CA TRP A 150 -8.73 -3.84 8.31
C TRP A 150 -7.28 -4.16 8.69
N VAL A 151 -6.61 -5.04 7.93
CA VAL A 151 -5.18 -5.37 8.13
C VAL A 151 -4.32 -4.11 8.06
N THR A 152 -4.54 -3.27 7.04
CA THR A 152 -3.77 -2.03 6.85
C THR A 152 -4.02 -1.03 7.97
N MET A 153 -5.27 -0.86 8.39
CA MET A 153 -5.63 0.06 9.47
C MET A 153 -5.06 -0.41 10.80
N LYS A 154 -5.15 -1.70 11.11
CA LYS A 154 -4.62 -2.28 12.35
C LYS A 154 -3.11 -2.47 12.38
N GLY A 155 -2.41 -2.17 11.29
CA GLY A 155 -0.97 -2.41 11.17
C GLY A 155 -0.60 -3.88 11.27
N LEU A 156 -1.51 -4.78 10.92
CA LEU A 156 -1.24 -6.21 10.94
C LEU A 156 -0.39 -6.59 9.73
N PRO A 157 0.42 -7.67 9.84
CA PRO A 157 1.23 -8.12 8.71
C PRO A 157 0.34 -8.58 7.54
N PRO A 158 0.82 -8.44 6.28
CA PRO A 158 0.02 -8.77 5.10
C PRO A 158 -0.28 -10.27 4.93
N TRP A 159 0.49 -11.15 5.56
CA TRP A 159 0.22 -12.60 5.62
C TRP A 159 -0.78 -12.99 6.72
N THR A 160 -1.45 -12.02 7.34
CA THR A 160 -2.53 -12.32 8.29
C THR A 160 -3.58 -13.19 7.61
N PRO A 161 -4.04 -14.27 8.26
CA PRO A 161 -5.04 -15.13 7.67
C PRO A 161 -6.43 -14.48 7.71
N MET A 162 -7.28 -14.76 6.71
CA MET A 162 -8.66 -14.27 6.65
C MET A 162 -9.49 -14.71 7.87
N SER A 163 -9.15 -15.85 8.48
CA SER A 163 -9.78 -16.35 9.70
C SER A 163 -9.64 -15.41 10.89
N ALA A 164 -8.54 -14.66 11.00
CA ALA A 164 -8.35 -13.69 12.08
C ALA A 164 -9.36 -12.54 12.00
N PHE A 165 -9.69 -12.11 10.78
CA PHE A 165 -10.71 -11.09 10.54
C PHE A 165 -12.12 -11.60 10.83
N ILE A 166 -12.43 -12.83 10.40
CA ILE A 166 -13.72 -13.47 10.71
C ILE A 166 -13.92 -13.58 12.23
N ALA A 167 -12.87 -13.98 12.96
CA ALA A 167 -12.91 -14.05 14.42
C ALA A 167 -13.11 -12.67 15.06
N ALA A 168 -12.46 -11.63 14.54
CA ALA A 168 -12.62 -10.25 15.01
C ALA A 168 -14.03 -9.68 14.75
N GLU A 169 -14.71 -10.11 13.68
CA GLU A 169 -16.11 -9.74 13.39
C GLU A 169 -17.14 -10.52 14.24
N GLY A 170 -16.69 -11.35 15.21
CA GLY A 170 -17.57 -12.17 16.03
C GLY A 170 -18.10 -13.42 15.32
N GLY A 171 -17.55 -13.75 14.14
CA GLY A 171 -17.74 -15.06 13.52
C GLY A 171 -17.07 -16.12 14.40
N GLY A 172 -17.82 -17.15 14.80
CA GLY A 172 -17.31 -18.21 15.67
C GLY A 172 -15.95 -18.74 15.21
N ALA A 173 -15.03 -18.98 16.15
CA ALA A 173 -13.69 -19.44 15.87
C ALA A 173 -13.71 -20.74 15.06
N VAL A 174 -13.49 -20.65 13.75
CA VAL A 174 -13.25 -21.82 12.91
C VAL A 174 -11.91 -22.39 13.33
N GLN A 175 -11.90 -23.64 13.82
CA GLN A 175 -10.72 -24.37 14.28
C GLN A 175 -9.56 -24.24 13.27
N ALA A 176 -8.59 -23.38 13.59
CA ALA A 176 -7.44 -23.09 12.74
C ALA A 176 -6.41 -24.25 12.68
N THR A 177 -6.52 -25.23 13.57
CA THR A 177 -5.47 -26.24 13.79
C THR A 177 -5.46 -27.38 12.76
N SER A 178 -6.61 -27.77 12.20
CA SER A 178 -6.67 -28.83 11.17
C SER A 178 -6.42 -28.30 9.74
N ASP A 179 -6.58 -26.99 9.54
CA ASP A 179 -6.45 -26.36 8.21
C ASP A 179 -5.01 -25.86 7.95
N GLN A 180 -4.17 -25.73 8.99
CA GLN A 180 -2.80 -25.21 8.88
C GLN A 180 -1.92 -26.09 7.96
N GLY A 181 -1.96 -27.43 8.12
CA GLY A 181 -1.14 -28.35 7.31
C GLY A 181 -1.51 -28.32 5.82
N SER A 182 -2.81 -28.29 5.50
CA SER A 182 -3.32 -28.13 4.12
C SER A 182 -2.95 -26.76 3.53
N ARG A 183 -2.88 -25.72 4.35
CA ARG A 183 -2.51 -24.37 3.91
C ARG A 183 -1.04 -24.23 3.59
N ASP A 184 -0.17 -24.86 4.37
CA ASP A 184 1.27 -24.83 4.11
C ASP A 184 1.63 -25.60 2.83
N GLU A 185 0.90 -26.67 2.49
CA GLU A 185 1.03 -27.36 1.19
C GLU A 185 0.60 -26.50 -0.01
N LEU A 186 -0.29 -25.52 0.20
CA LEU A 186 -0.78 -24.62 -0.84
C LEU A 186 0.03 -23.33 -0.97
N LYS A 187 0.94 -23.06 -0.02
CA LYS A 187 1.82 -21.90 -0.10
C LYS A 187 2.85 -22.13 -1.19
N ARG A 188 2.89 -21.16 -2.09
CA ARG A 188 3.90 -21.06 -3.14
C ARG A 188 4.82 -19.91 -2.85
N ASP A 189 6.07 -20.10 -3.21
CA ASP A 189 7.10 -19.11 -2.97
C ASP A 189 7.10 -18.01 -4.05
N VAL A 190 7.73 -16.87 -3.78
CA VAL A 190 7.77 -15.76 -4.77
C VAL A 190 8.44 -16.22 -6.07
N ARG A 191 9.45 -17.08 -5.96
CA ARG A 191 10.14 -17.63 -7.13
C ARG A 191 9.22 -18.50 -7.99
N GLU A 192 8.43 -19.35 -7.38
CA GLU A 192 7.48 -20.20 -8.10
C GLU A 192 6.40 -19.37 -8.82
N TRP A 193 5.95 -18.26 -8.21
CA TRP A 193 5.04 -17.32 -8.87
C TRP A 193 5.69 -16.57 -10.03
N ALA A 194 6.98 -16.27 -9.94
CA ALA A 194 7.74 -15.70 -11.05
C ALA A 194 7.86 -16.70 -12.20
N ASP A 195 8.15 -17.97 -11.92
CA ASP A 195 8.20 -19.03 -12.93
C ASP A 195 6.81 -19.25 -13.58
N ASP A 196 5.72 -19.27 -12.80
CA ASP A 196 4.34 -19.36 -13.32
C ASP A 196 3.96 -18.18 -14.22
N TYR A 197 4.39 -16.97 -13.85
CA TYR A 197 4.23 -15.78 -14.68
C TYR A 197 4.99 -15.89 -16.01
N CYS A 198 6.25 -16.33 -15.97
CA CYS A 198 7.07 -16.48 -17.18
C CYS A 198 6.54 -17.59 -18.09
N ALA A 199 6.10 -18.72 -17.52
CA ALA A 199 5.48 -19.83 -18.27
C ALA A 199 4.14 -19.45 -18.92
N SER A 200 3.48 -18.39 -18.44
CA SER A 200 2.20 -17.95 -19.00
C SER A 200 2.35 -17.38 -20.41
N ARG A 201 1.57 -17.91 -21.35
CA ARG A 201 1.48 -17.47 -22.76
C ARG A 201 0.59 -16.24 -22.97
N LYS A 202 0.22 -15.53 -21.91
CA LYS A 202 -0.71 -14.39 -21.96
C LYS A 202 -0.01 -13.14 -22.46
N ILE A 203 -0.62 -12.46 -23.44
CA ILE A 203 -0.04 -11.30 -24.11
C ILE A 203 -0.10 -10.03 -23.23
N LEU A 204 -1.15 -9.90 -22.42
CA LEU A 204 -1.34 -8.77 -21.49
C LEU A 204 -1.20 -9.24 -20.04
N LYS A 205 -0.14 -10.00 -19.75
CA LYS A 205 0.23 -10.38 -18.38
C LYS A 205 0.82 -9.19 -17.61
N ASP A 206 0.55 -9.12 -16.31
CA ASP A 206 0.98 -8.03 -15.43
C ASP A 206 1.37 -8.64 -14.08
N PHE A 207 2.65 -8.59 -13.73
CA PHE A 207 3.16 -9.05 -12.44
C PHE A 207 3.38 -7.85 -11.53
N LYS A 208 2.75 -7.86 -10.36
CA LYS A 208 2.78 -6.76 -9.41
C LYS A 208 3.34 -7.23 -8.07
N PHE A 209 4.51 -6.72 -7.75
CA PHE A 209 5.12 -6.87 -6.44
C PHE A 209 4.78 -5.65 -5.57
N GLN A 210 4.22 -5.88 -4.38
CA GLN A 210 3.78 -4.80 -3.48
C GLN A 210 4.77 -4.61 -2.34
N LYS A 211 5.14 -3.36 -2.08
CA LYS A 211 5.88 -2.96 -0.87
C LYS A 211 4.89 -2.36 0.13
N VAL A 212 4.81 -2.96 1.31
CA VAL A 212 3.80 -2.64 2.33
C VAL A 212 4.48 -2.29 3.64
N VAL A 213 3.97 -1.29 4.34
CA VAL A 213 4.42 -0.93 5.69
C VAL A 213 3.38 -1.44 6.69
N TYR A 214 3.82 -2.05 7.80
CA TYR A 214 2.95 -2.56 8.85
C TYR A 214 3.52 -2.29 10.25
N GLY A 215 2.80 -2.65 11.30
CA GLY A 215 3.23 -2.57 12.70
C GLY A 215 2.50 -1.52 13.54
N TRP A 216 2.13 -0.37 12.99
CA TRP A 216 1.38 0.67 13.72
C TRP A 216 -0.12 0.60 13.43
N ASP A 217 -0.97 0.87 14.43
CA ASP A 217 -2.41 0.96 14.21
C ASP A 217 -2.72 2.34 13.60
N LEU A 218 -2.56 2.41 12.27
CA LEU A 218 -2.85 3.61 11.49
C LEU A 218 -4.30 4.07 11.66
N GLY A 219 -5.22 3.16 12.00
CA GLY A 219 -6.60 3.49 12.34
C GLY A 219 -6.66 4.30 13.63
N ALA A 220 -5.99 3.83 14.68
CA ALA A 220 -5.86 4.56 15.94
C ALA A 220 -5.21 5.93 15.73
N LEU A 221 -4.10 6.02 14.98
CA LEU A 221 -3.46 7.30 14.66
C LEU A 221 -4.39 8.28 13.92
N LYS A 222 -5.20 7.79 12.98
CA LYS A 222 -6.14 8.64 12.22
C LYS A 222 -7.32 9.12 13.06
N THR A 223 -7.89 8.24 13.88
CA THR A 223 -9.12 8.50 14.65
C THR A 223 -8.83 9.15 15.98
N SER A 224 -7.61 9.00 16.50
CA SER A 224 -7.23 9.61 17.75
C SER A 224 -7.46 11.12 17.72
N PRO A 225 -7.92 11.71 18.83
CA PRO A 225 -8.06 13.16 19.01
C PRO A 225 -6.70 13.87 19.06
N ILE A 226 -5.66 13.39 18.36
CA ILE A 226 -4.28 13.87 18.43
C ILE A 226 -4.14 15.37 18.12
N LEU A 227 -5.03 15.93 17.29
CA LEU A 227 -5.03 17.36 16.95
C LEU A 227 -6.22 18.14 17.53
N SER A 228 -7.24 17.46 18.09
CA SER A 228 -8.50 18.12 18.48
C SER A 228 -8.40 19.00 19.75
N PRO A 229 -7.55 18.73 20.76
CA PRO A 229 -7.40 19.59 21.94
C PRO A 229 -6.63 20.88 21.69
N PHE A 230 -5.89 20.98 20.58
CA PHE A 230 -4.89 22.04 20.38
C PHE A 230 -5.26 23.06 19.30
N LEU A 231 -6.44 22.91 18.71
CA LEU A 231 -7.08 24.00 17.99
C LEU A 231 -7.59 24.99 19.05
N PRO A 232 -7.27 26.29 18.94
CA PRO A 232 -7.75 27.27 19.89
C PRO A 232 -9.27 27.17 20.02
N THR A 233 -9.75 27.15 21.25
CA THR A 233 -11.15 26.96 21.72
C THR A 233 -12.17 27.95 21.12
N SER A 234 -11.80 28.73 20.12
CA SER A 234 -12.66 29.55 19.26
C SER A 234 -13.13 28.85 17.97
N THR A 235 -12.65 27.65 17.65
CA THR A 235 -12.86 26.99 16.33
C THR A 235 -13.89 25.87 16.31
N SER A 236 -14.86 25.84 17.22
CA SER A 236 -16.09 25.02 17.06
C SER A 236 -17.03 25.60 16.00
N SER A 237 -16.47 26.12 14.89
CA SER A 237 -17.23 26.63 13.77
C SER A 237 -17.59 25.47 12.84
N PRO A 238 -18.85 25.35 12.38
CA PRO A 238 -19.23 24.34 11.40
C PRO A 238 -18.42 24.55 10.10
N GLY A 239 -17.65 23.53 9.67
CA GLY A 239 -16.96 23.54 8.38
C GLY A 239 -15.42 23.42 8.40
N GLN A 240 -14.81 23.07 9.54
CA GLN A 240 -13.39 22.70 9.59
C GLN A 240 -13.20 21.20 9.34
N ASP A 241 -12.29 20.84 8.43
CA ASP A 241 -11.95 19.46 8.06
C ASP A 241 -10.44 19.23 8.25
N ILE A 242 -10.10 18.20 9.03
CA ILE A 242 -8.73 17.82 9.34
C ILE A 242 -8.53 16.40 8.85
N SER A 243 -7.53 16.23 7.99
CA SER A 243 -7.17 14.95 7.39
C SER A 243 -5.75 14.57 7.78
N ILE A 244 -5.60 13.35 8.28
CA ILE A 244 -4.32 12.70 8.55
C ILE A 244 -4.23 11.49 7.62
N THR A 245 -3.32 11.54 6.67
CA THR A 245 -3.14 10.50 5.65
C THR A 245 -1.72 9.97 5.68
N PHE A 246 -1.58 8.65 5.60
CA PHE A 246 -0.28 8.01 5.42
C PHE A 246 -0.08 7.76 3.94
N GLU A 247 0.98 8.33 3.39
CA GLU A 247 1.33 8.20 1.99
C GLU A 247 2.54 7.28 1.85
N THR A 248 2.37 6.26 1.01
CA THR A 248 3.46 5.35 0.65
C THR A 248 3.77 5.53 -0.83
N THR A 249 5.01 5.89 -1.14
CA THR A 249 5.52 6.02 -2.52
C THR A 249 6.69 5.05 -2.74
N ALA A 250 7.06 4.81 -3.99
CA ALA A 250 7.95 3.72 -4.40
C ALA A 250 7.47 2.35 -3.87
N SER A 251 6.15 2.13 -3.94
CA SER A 251 5.47 1.03 -3.25
C SER A 251 5.23 -0.19 -4.14
N ARG A 252 5.55 -0.11 -5.43
CA ARG A 252 5.22 -1.16 -6.40
C ARG A 252 6.33 -1.38 -7.41
N ILE A 253 6.52 -2.64 -7.77
CA ILE A 253 7.29 -3.06 -8.94
C ILE A 253 6.30 -3.76 -9.87
N ASN A 254 6.12 -3.24 -11.08
CA ASN A 254 5.24 -3.83 -12.07
C ASN A 254 6.06 -4.29 -13.28
N ILE A 255 5.94 -5.56 -13.63
CA ILE A 255 6.55 -6.17 -14.81
C ILE A 255 5.45 -6.48 -15.81
N ARG A 256 5.67 -6.04 -17.05
CA ARG A 256 4.78 -6.32 -18.19
C ARG A 256 5.58 -6.84 -19.38
N PRO A 257 4.94 -7.61 -20.28
CA PRO A 257 5.62 -8.13 -21.45
C PRO A 257 5.99 -7.03 -22.43
N ASP A 258 7.06 -7.29 -23.17
CA ASP A 258 7.52 -6.43 -24.24
C ASP A 258 6.69 -6.65 -25.52
N HIS A 259 5.44 -6.19 -25.51
CA HIS A 259 4.59 -6.24 -26.69
C HIS A 259 4.12 -4.84 -27.05
N PRO A 260 4.02 -4.47 -28.35
CA PRO A 260 3.52 -3.17 -28.77
C PRO A 260 2.17 -2.81 -28.15
N LEU A 261 1.25 -3.78 -28.02
CA LEU A 261 -0.04 -3.57 -27.36
C LEU A 261 0.10 -3.29 -25.85
N SER A 262 1.04 -3.96 -25.18
CA SER A 262 1.31 -3.75 -23.74
C SER A 262 1.88 -2.35 -23.49
N ARG A 263 2.85 -1.93 -24.33
CA ARG A 263 3.42 -0.58 -24.32
C ARG A 263 2.38 0.48 -24.68
N ALA A 264 1.58 0.25 -25.72
CA ALA A 264 0.55 1.19 -26.17
C ALA A 264 -0.52 1.40 -25.08
N LEU A 265 -0.99 0.34 -24.44
CA LEU A 265 -1.97 0.41 -23.34
C LEU A 265 -1.41 1.02 -22.05
N SER A 266 -0.09 1.20 -21.94
CA SER A 266 0.52 1.90 -20.81
C SER A 266 0.33 3.43 -20.87
N HIS A 267 0.09 3.97 -22.07
CA HIS A 267 -0.11 5.39 -22.29
C HIS A 267 -1.59 5.79 -22.21
N THR A 268 -1.92 6.74 -21.32
CA THR A 268 -3.30 7.20 -21.09
C THR A 268 -3.97 7.77 -22.34
N TRP A 269 -3.24 8.47 -23.21
CA TRP A 269 -3.81 9.05 -24.44
C TRP A 269 -4.23 7.99 -25.46
N VAL A 270 -3.48 6.89 -25.57
CA VAL A 270 -3.83 5.76 -26.44
C VAL A 270 -5.13 5.12 -25.96
N VAL A 271 -5.27 4.96 -24.65
CA VAL A 271 -6.50 4.43 -24.05
C VAL A 271 -7.70 5.33 -24.38
N ILE A 272 -7.54 6.65 -24.35
CA ILE A 272 -8.60 7.61 -24.75
C ILE A 272 -8.96 7.43 -26.22
N ILE A 273 -7.98 7.32 -27.12
CA ILE A 273 -8.25 7.09 -28.55
C ILE A 273 -8.97 5.75 -28.75
N LEU A 274 -8.53 4.68 -28.09
CA LEU A 274 -9.17 3.37 -28.18
C LEU A 274 -10.62 3.39 -27.69
N TRP A 275 -10.94 4.24 -26.72
CA TRP A 275 -12.31 4.49 -26.28
C TRP A 275 -13.11 5.25 -27.34
N MET A 276 -12.54 6.32 -27.90
CA MET A 276 -13.18 7.12 -28.95
C MET A 276 -13.46 6.31 -30.21
N THR A 277 -12.58 5.36 -30.56
CA THR A 277 -12.76 4.47 -31.71
C THR A 277 -13.60 3.23 -31.41
N LEU A 278 -14.15 3.09 -30.19
CA LEU A 278 -14.89 1.91 -29.73
C LEU A 278 -14.12 0.57 -29.81
N ILE A 279 -12.80 0.60 -29.99
CA ILE A 279 -11.96 -0.62 -30.03
C ILE A 279 -11.70 -1.14 -28.60
N TYR A 280 -11.60 -0.23 -27.63
CA TYR A 280 -11.33 -0.57 -26.24
C TYR A 280 -12.28 -1.62 -25.62
N PRO A 281 -13.63 -1.54 -25.76
CA PRO A 281 -14.50 -2.58 -25.21
C PRO A 281 -14.23 -3.97 -25.78
N PHE A 282 -13.86 -4.10 -27.05
CA PHE A 282 -13.46 -5.39 -27.64
C PHE A 282 -12.14 -5.89 -27.07
N LEU A 283 -11.14 -5.01 -26.93
CA LEU A 283 -9.88 -5.36 -26.27
C LEU A 283 -10.08 -5.74 -24.81
N TRP A 284 -11.00 -5.08 -24.11
CA TRP A 284 -11.36 -5.41 -22.74
C TRP A 284 -12.01 -6.80 -22.66
N LEU A 285 -12.93 -7.12 -23.57
CA LEU A 285 -13.59 -8.42 -23.64
C LEU A 285 -12.58 -9.54 -23.93
N TRP A 286 -11.72 -9.33 -24.93
CA TRP A 286 -10.62 -10.25 -25.27
C TRP A 286 -9.67 -10.44 -24.08
N ARG A 287 -9.21 -9.34 -23.46
CA ARG A 287 -8.35 -9.40 -22.26
C ARG A 287 -9.01 -10.18 -21.12
N ARG A 288 -10.34 -10.13 -20.98
CA ARG A 288 -11.09 -10.72 -19.87
C ARG A 288 -11.39 -12.20 -20.08
N TYR A 289 -11.81 -12.61 -21.27
CA TYR A 289 -12.36 -13.94 -21.55
C TYR A 289 -11.44 -14.85 -22.36
N ASP A 290 -10.49 -14.28 -23.11
CA ASP A 290 -9.58 -15.09 -23.91
C ASP A 290 -8.48 -15.70 -23.04
N SER A 291 -8.19 -16.98 -23.26
CA SER A 291 -7.13 -17.71 -22.57
C SER A 291 -5.73 -17.10 -22.76
N MET A 292 -5.49 -16.43 -23.89
CA MET A 292 -4.24 -15.76 -24.26
C MET A 292 -4.25 -14.25 -23.96
N GLY A 293 -5.40 -13.69 -23.55
CA GLY A 293 -5.59 -12.26 -23.38
C GLY A 293 -4.84 -11.71 -22.18
N GLY A 294 -5.53 -11.57 -21.04
CA GLY A 294 -5.02 -10.92 -19.84
C GLY A 294 -4.71 -11.88 -18.71
N GLY A 295 -3.62 -11.60 -18.00
CA GLY A 295 -3.31 -12.25 -16.73
C GLY A 295 -2.78 -11.25 -15.72
N ARG A 296 -3.14 -11.42 -14.44
CA ARG A 296 -2.63 -10.57 -13.37
C ARG A 296 -2.09 -11.43 -12.24
N TRP A 297 -0.92 -11.07 -11.75
CA TRP A 297 -0.30 -11.65 -10.57
C TRP A 297 -0.13 -10.52 -9.56
N GLU A 298 -0.97 -10.53 -8.52
CA GLU A 298 -0.92 -9.57 -7.40
C GLU A 298 -1.03 -10.39 -6.11
N ILE A 299 0.05 -11.09 -5.78
CA ILE A 299 0.07 -12.15 -4.77
C ILE A 299 1.23 -11.94 -3.81
N CYS A 300 2.37 -11.49 -4.30
CA CYS A 300 3.58 -11.38 -3.51
C CYS A 300 3.97 -9.92 -3.25
N GLY A 301 4.73 -9.74 -2.19
CA GLY A 301 5.26 -8.45 -1.82
C GLY A 301 6.38 -8.56 -0.80
N ALA A 302 6.86 -7.39 -0.39
CA ALA A 302 7.74 -7.22 0.74
C ALA A 302 7.03 -6.33 1.78
N ALA A 303 7.26 -6.63 3.04
CA ALA A 303 6.68 -5.92 4.16
C ALA A 303 7.78 -5.35 5.05
N TRP A 304 7.64 -4.08 5.44
CA TRP A 304 8.51 -3.40 6.39
C TRP A 304 7.72 -3.13 7.65
N ALA A 305 8.21 -3.61 8.79
CA ALA A 305 7.59 -3.29 10.06
C ALA A 305 8.08 -1.91 10.56
N LEU A 306 7.19 -1.20 11.23
CA LEU A 306 7.51 -0.03 12.06
C LEU A 306 7.81 -0.46 13.50
N LYS A 307 7.20 -1.58 13.92
CA LYS A 307 7.48 -2.29 15.17
C LYS A 307 7.66 -3.77 14.88
N SER A 308 8.76 -4.36 15.34
CA SER A 308 8.94 -5.80 15.33
C SER A 308 8.39 -6.36 16.65
N THR A 309 7.30 -7.12 16.56
CA THR A 309 7.04 -8.14 17.58
C THR A 309 7.86 -9.36 17.21
N PRO A 310 8.51 -10.05 18.17
CA PRO A 310 9.23 -11.27 17.85
C PRO A 310 8.29 -12.19 17.08
N SER A 311 8.71 -12.60 15.88
CA SER A 311 7.98 -13.55 15.07
C SER A 311 7.81 -14.81 15.90
N THR A 312 6.57 -15.28 16.10
CA THR A 312 6.28 -16.64 16.55
C THR A 312 6.63 -17.61 15.41
N GLY A 313 7.92 -17.67 15.07
CA GLY A 313 8.46 -18.66 14.17
C GLY A 313 8.73 -19.91 14.99
N THR A 314 7.96 -20.97 14.72
CA THR A 314 8.31 -22.35 15.06
C THR A 314 9.70 -22.64 14.48
N SER A 315 10.73 -22.40 15.28
CA SER A 315 12.09 -22.87 15.03
C SER A 315 12.46 -23.75 16.22
N THR A 316 12.42 -25.04 15.96
CA THR A 316 12.85 -26.09 16.86
C THR A 316 14.34 -25.86 17.14
N GLY A 317 14.66 -25.49 18.38
CA GLY A 317 15.97 -25.68 19.00
C GLY A 317 17.06 -24.65 18.65
N ALA A 318 17.24 -23.66 19.52
CA ALA A 318 18.50 -23.41 20.23
C ALA A 318 18.31 -22.22 21.19
N GLN A 319 18.71 -22.43 22.45
CA GLN A 319 18.68 -21.44 23.52
C GLN A 319 19.56 -20.23 23.23
N GLY A 320 19.03 -19.05 23.56
CA GLY A 320 19.76 -17.97 24.20
C GLY A 320 20.30 -16.87 23.29
N GLU A 321 19.50 -15.83 23.04
CA GLU A 321 19.96 -14.44 23.05
C GLU A 321 18.76 -13.48 23.03
N SER A 322 18.82 -12.46 23.88
CA SER A 322 17.82 -11.41 24.19
C SER A 322 16.77 -11.08 23.10
N GLU A 323 15.49 -11.33 23.42
CA GLU A 323 14.31 -10.79 22.74
C GLU A 323 14.28 -9.25 22.83
N GLY A 324 14.99 -8.58 21.93
CA GLY A 324 14.86 -7.15 21.71
C GLY A 324 13.57 -6.85 20.96
N LYS A 325 12.66 -6.06 21.55
CA LYS A 325 11.61 -5.35 20.80
C LYS A 325 12.31 -4.32 19.93
N TYR A 326 12.47 -4.59 18.63
CA TYR A 326 13.07 -3.64 17.70
C TYR A 326 11.99 -2.74 17.09
N GLY A 327 12.18 -1.43 17.16
CA GLY A 327 11.30 -0.42 16.55
C GLY A 327 10.56 0.46 17.56
N MET A 328 10.19 1.66 17.11
CA MET A 328 9.54 2.68 17.91
C MET A 328 8.04 2.38 18.00
N LYS A 329 7.48 2.39 19.21
CA LYS A 329 6.01 2.27 19.35
C LYS A 329 5.34 3.54 18.85
N GLU A 330 4.13 3.37 18.34
CA GLU A 330 3.26 4.47 17.91
C GLU A 330 3.12 5.57 18.97
N GLY A 331 2.81 5.20 20.22
CA GLY A 331 2.65 6.17 21.32
C GLY A 331 3.97 6.87 21.70
N GLU A 332 5.10 6.17 21.64
CA GLU A 332 6.43 6.75 21.88
C GLU A 332 6.81 7.73 20.78
N TRP A 333 6.58 7.36 19.52
CA TRP A 333 6.76 8.23 18.36
C TRP A 333 5.88 9.47 18.47
N PHE A 334 4.63 9.29 18.83
CA PHE A 334 3.70 10.39 18.98
C PHE A 334 4.16 11.37 20.07
N ARG A 335 4.50 10.89 21.27
CA ARG A 335 5.01 11.75 22.37
C ARG A 335 6.22 12.57 21.95
N ALA A 336 7.10 11.97 21.16
CA ALA A 336 8.31 12.63 20.68
C ALA A 336 8.00 13.73 19.65
N TRP A 337 7.02 13.51 18.78
CA TRP A 337 6.66 14.44 17.69
C TRP A 337 5.56 15.45 18.05
N GLU A 338 4.82 15.22 19.13
CA GLU A 338 3.67 16.04 19.53
C GLU A 338 3.99 17.53 19.59
N GLY A 339 5.08 17.92 20.27
CA GLY A 339 5.47 19.33 20.38
C GLY A 339 5.75 19.98 19.03
N THR A 340 6.43 19.25 18.13
CA THR A 340 6.74 19.73 16.77
C THR A 340 5.46 19.87 15.93
N ILE A 341 4.56 18.89 16.00
CA ILE A 341 3.27 18.91 15.29
C ILE A 341 2.41 20.08 15.78
N VAL A 342 2.31 20.27 17.09
CA VAL A 342 1.53 21.36 17.70
C VAL A 342 2.08 22.72 17.29
N GLN A 343 3.41 22.89 17.30
CA GLN A 343 4.03 24.13 16.85
C GLN A 343 3.78 24.38 15.36
N ALA A 344 3.87 23.36 14.52
CA ALA A 344 3.60 23.47 13.09
C ALA A 344 2.16 23.88 12.78
N VAL A 345 1.19 23.31 13.49
CA VAL A 345 -0.23 23.67 13.38
C VAL A 345 -0.47 25.11 13.85
N ARG A 346 0.07 25.50 15.01
CA ARG A 346 -0.06 26.88 15.53
C ARG A 346 0.57 27.92 14.62
N ALA A 347 1.72 27.58 14.03
CA ALA A 347 2.41 28.42 13.06
C ALA A 347 1.80 28.38 11.66
N LYS A 348 0.73 27.60 11.44
CA LYS A 348 0.04 27.46 10.14
C LYS A 348 1.00 27.11 9.00
N ILE A 349 1.93 26.18 9.27
CA ILE A 349 2.95 25.80 8.30
C ILE A 349 2.30 25.17 7.06
N GLN A 350 2.71 25.65 5.89
CA GLN A 350 2.37 25.07 4.59
C GLN A 350 3.68 24.78 3.87
N SER A 351 4.09 23.52 3.85
CA SER A 351 5.34 23.09 3.25
C SER A 351 5.21 21.72 2.57
N PRO A 352 5.64 21.59 1.30
CA PRO A 352 5.74 20.30 0.65
C PRO A 352 6.95 19.48 1.14
N GLN A 353 7.90 20.11 1.83
CA GLN A 353 9.06 19.42 2.39
C GLN A 353 8.71 18.82 3.75
N PRO A 354 9.16 17.57 4.04
CA PRO A 354 8.94 16.96 5.34
C PRO A 354 9.56 17.80 6.46
N LEU A 355 8.83 17.95 7.56
CA LEU A 355 9.32 18.57 8.77
C LEU A 355 10.43 17.72 9.38
N MET A 356 11.46 18.40 9.88
CA MET A 356 12.46 17.80 10.74
C MET A 356 12.02 17.97 12.19
N MET A 357 12.38 17.00 13.04
CA MET A 357 12.08 17.05 14.46
C MET A 357 12.75 18.29 15.07
N MET A 358 11.95 19.16 15.69
CA MET A 358 12.51 20.28 16.45
C MET A 358 13.02 19.71 17.78
N SER A 359 14.30 19.91 18.09
CA SER A 359 14.85 19.51 19.38
C SER A 359 14.18 20.34 20.48
N THR A 360 13.24 19.73 21.20
CA THR A 360 12.51 20.38 22.30
C THR A 360 13.34 20.28 23.57
N ALA A 361 14.12 21.33 23.86
CA ALA A 361 14.48 21.67 25.22
C ALA A 361 13.26 22.32 25.88
N ASP A 362 12.35 21.53 26.47
CA ASP A 362 11.58 21.90 27.67
C ASP A 362 10.49 20.85 27.99
N GLY A 363 10.59 20.27 29.19
CA GLY A 363 9.75 19.18 29.68
C GLY A 363 8.40 19.64 30.22
N SER A 364 7.41 19.79 29.33
CA SER A 364 6.00 19.86 29.72
C SER A 364 5.29 18.53 29.42
N LEU A 365 4.45 18.09 30.36
CA LEU A 365 3.78 16.79 30.38
C LEU A 365 2.86 16.62 29.15
N SER A 366 3.18 15.60 28.34
CA SER A 366 2.50 15.24 27.09
C SER A 366 1.18 14.47 27.33
N PRO A 367 0.08 14.82 26.64
CA PRO A 367 -1.17 14.04 26.57
C PRO A 367 -1.03 12.61 26.06
N GLY A 368 0.12 12.20 25.51
CA GLY A 368 0.37 10.84 25.00
C GLY A 368 0.33 9.73 26.06
N ALA A 369 0.03 10.03 27.32
CA ALA A 369 -0.10 9.06 28.41
C ALA A 369 -1.26 8.04 28.24
N THR A 370 -2.23 8.32 27.36
CA THR A 370 -3.44 7.50 27.19
C THR A 370 -3.35 6.41 26.12
N LEU A 371 -2.23 6.31 25.38
CA LEU A 371 -2.07 5.35 24.27
C LEU A 371 -1.31 4.06 24.64
N ASP A 372 -0.87 3.88 25.89
CA ASP A 372 -0.04 2.74 26.32
C ASP A 372 -0.85 1.45 26.66
N GLY A 373 -1.89 1.15 25.90
CA GLY A 373 -2.60 -0.11 26.11
C GLY A 373 -3.69 -0.45 25.10
N TYR A 374 -3.30 -0.89 23.89
CA TYR A 374 -4.14 -1.72 23.01
C TYR A 374 -3.28 -2.64 22.12
#